data_AF-A0A937UEU3-F1
#
_entry.id   AF-A0A937UEU3-F1
#
_cell.length_a   1.000
_cell.length_b   1.000
_cell.length_c   1.000
_cell.angle_alpha   90.00
_cell.angle_beta   90.00
_cell.angle_gamma   90.00
#
_symmetry.space_group_name_H-M   'P 1'
#
loop_
_entity.id
_entity.type
_entity.pdbx_description
1 polymer ?
#
loop_
_entity_poly.entity_id
_entity_poly.type
_entity_poly.pdbx_seq_one_letter_code
_entity_poly.pdbx_strand_id
1 'polypeptide(L)' 'GLCIVNSIVILHGGRIEIESEVGEGTTFSVFLPITPRPVAGVCHDESDMVLENAVASE' A
#
# COMPACT_ATOMS: atom_id res chain seq x y z
N GLY A 1 -14.32 0.60 10.14
CA GLY A 1 -13.82 -0.52 9.33
C GLY A 1 -13.68 -0.13 7.87
N LEU A 2 -14.80 0.06 7.18
CA LEU A 2 -14.82 0.32 5.73
C LEU A 2 -14.02 1.56 5.28
N CYS A 3 -13.94 2.60 6.12
CA CYS A 3 -13.14 3.78 5.83
C CYS A 3 -11.64 3.45 5.63
N ILE A 4 -11.12 2.50 6.41
CA ILE A 4 -9.72 2.05 6.32
C ILE A 4 -9.51 1.28 5.02
N VAL A 5 -10.43 0.36 4.71
CA VAL A 5 -10.41 -0.42 3.47
C VAL A 5 -10.44 0.52 2.27
N ASN A 6 -11.36 1.49 2.27
CA ASN A 6 -11.47 2.49 1.21
C ASN A 6 -10.17 3.27 1.00
N SER A 7 -9.53 3.74 2.08
CA SER A 7 -8.23 4.41 1.99
C SER A 7 -7.15 3.52 1.38
N ILE A 8 -7.06 2.25 1.79
CA ILE A 8 -6.10 1.28 1.24
C ILE A 8 -6.34 1.06 -0.25
N VAL A 9 -7.60 0.85 -0.65
CA VAL A 9 -7.98 0.61 -2.05
C VAL A 9 -7.61 1.81 -2.92
N ILE A 10 -7.93 3.03 -2.47
CA ILE A 10 -7.60 4.27 -3.19
C ILE A 10 -6.08 4.45 -3.32
N LEU A 11 -5.31 4.20 -2.27
CA LEU A 11 -3.84 4.29 -2.29
C LEU A 11 -3.22 3.35 -3.33
N HIS A 12 -3.81 2.17 -3.53
CA HIS A 12 -3.38 1.20 -4.54
C HIS A 12 -3.95 1.49 -5.94
N GLY A 13 -4.71 2.59 -6.11
CA GLY A 13 -5.34 2.95 -7.39
C GLY A 13 -6.49 2.03 -7.78
N GLY A 14 -7.08 1.32 -6.82
CA GLY A 14 -8.24 0.47 -7.01
C GLY A 14 -9.57 1.17 -6.75
N ARG A 15 -10.64 0.36 -6.72
CA ARG A 15 -11.99 0.79 -6.29
C ARG A 15 -12.69 -0.31 -5.52
N ILE A 16 -13.74 0.06 -4.77
CA ILE A 16 -14.59 -0.86 -4.01
C ILE A 16 -16.06 -0.67 -4.42
N GLU A 17 -16.77 -1.77 -4.58
CA GLU A 17 -18.21 -1.84 -4.91
C GLU A 17 -18.92 -2.60 -3.79
N ILE A 18 -20.15 -2.20 -3.47
CA ILE A 18 -20.91 -2.74 -2.34
C ILE A 18 -22.32 -3.07 -2.81
N GLU A 19 -22.68 -4.33 -2.64
CA GLU A 19 -24.00 -4.86 -2.96
C GLU A 19 -24.61 -5.41 -1.68
N SER A 20 -25.84 -5.03 -1.36
CA SER A 20 -26.52 -5.54 -0.18
C SER A 20 -27.99 -5.75 -0.45
N GLU A 21 -28.49 -6.92 -0.06
CA GLU A 21 -29.89 -7.27 -0.13
C GLU A 21 -30.39 -7.68 1.27
N VAL A 22 -31.57 -7.18 1.64
CA VAL A 22 -32.17 -7.40 2.95
C VAL A 22 -32.51 -8.88 3.11
N GLY A 23 -31.88 -9.54 4.09
CA GLY A 23 -32.05 -10.96 4.35
C GLY A 23 -31.00 -11.87 3.69
N GLU A 24 -30.23 -11.36 2.74
CA GLU A 24 -29.17 -12.11 2.04
C GLU A 24 -27.76 -11.69 2.49
N GLY A 25 -27.63 -10.45 3.00
CA GLY A 25 -26.39 -9.92 3.55
C GLY A 25 -25.77 -8.82 2.70
N THR A 26 -24.45 -8.68 2.82
CA THR A 26 -23.68 -7.62 2.14
C THR A 26 -22.42 -8.21 1.53
N THR A 27 -22.22 -7.96 0.25
CA THR A 27 -21.02 -8.31 -0.52
C THR A 27 -20.19 -7.06 -0.78
N PHE A 28 -18.89 -7.15 -0.48
CA PHE A 28 -17.91 -6.11 -0.77
C PHE A 28 -16.94 -6.62 -1.83
N SER A 29 -16.94 -5.97 -3.00
CA SER A 29 -16.12 -6.33 -4.14
C SER A 29 -14.98 -5.32 -4.30
N VAL A 30 -13.73 -5.78 -4.23
CA VAL A 30 -12.53 -4.93 -4.35
C VAL A 30 -11.82 -5.20 -5.67
N PHE A 31 -11.56 -4.14 -6.43
CA PHE A 31 -10.90 -4.19 -7.71
C PHE A 31 -9.57 -3.46 -7.65
N LEU A 32 -8.48 -4.18 -7.90
CA LEU A 32 -7.12 -3.64 -7.93
C LEU A 32 -6.53 -3.76 -9.34
N PRO A 33 -5.72 -2.78 -9.78
CA PRO A 33 -5.01 -2.88 -11.05
C PRO A 33 -3.96 -4.00 -11.01
N ILE A 34 -3.91 -4.81 -12.08
CA ILE A 34 -2.97 -5.95 -12.20
C ILE A 34 -1.50 -5.52 -12.27
N THR A 35 -1.26 -4.33 -12.81
CA THR A 35 0.05 -3.68 -12.80
C THR A 35 0.04 -2.69 -11.65
N PRO A 36 0.95 -2.81 -10.68
CA PRO A 36 1.08 -1.78 -9.67
C PRO A 36 1.36 -0.46 -10.39
N ARG A 37 0.64 0.60 -9.99
CA ARG A 37 0.99 1.94 -10.42
C ARG A 37 2.46 2.16 -10.02
N PRO A 38 3.32 2.67 -10.91
CA PRO A 38 4.64 3.12 -10.49
C PRO A 38 4.42 4.11 -9.34
N VAL A 39 4.78 3.71 -8.13
CA VAL A 39 4.79 4.60 -6.98
C VAL A 39 5.87 5.63 -7.30
N ALA A 40 5.46 6.81 -7.76
CA ALA A 40 6.39 7.88 -8.09
C ALA A 40 7.12 8.28 -6.81
N GLY A 41 8.35 7.79 -6.65
CA GLY A 41 9.30 8.21 -5.63
C GLY A 41 8.85 7.97 -4.19
N VAL A 42 9.04 6.74 -3.70
CA VAL A 42 9.58 6.64 -2.33
C VAL A 42 11.07 6.91 -2.46
N CYS A 43 11.47 8.15 -2.15
CA CYS A 43 12.83 8.37 -1.67
C CYS A 43 12.97 7.54 -0.39
N HIS A 44 13.58 6.36 -0.51
CA HIS A 44 14.13 5.67 0.63
C HIS A 44 15.15 6.65 1.21
N ASP A 45 14.84 7.24 2.36
CA ASP A 45 15.79 8.07 3.08
C ASP A 45 16.96 7.15 3.45
N GLU A 46 18.04 7.27 2.69
CA GLU A 46 19.37 6.68 2.94
C GLU A 46 19.93 7.24 4.26
N SER A 47 19.30 6.91 5.39
CA SER A 47 19.82 7.25 6.73
C SER A 47 20.21 6.01 7.54
N ASP A 48 20.25 4.82 6.93
CA ASP A 48 20.79 3.61 7.56
C ASP A 48 22.03 3.08 6.79
N MET A 49 23.06 3.92 6.71
CA MET A 49 24.43 3.48 6.47
C MET A 49 25.38 4.24 7.42
N VAL A 50 25.43 3.81 8.68
CA VAL A 50 26.55 4.18 9.56
C VAL A 50 27.79 3.41 9.12
N LEU A 51 28.62 4.13 8.36
CA LEU A 51 30.02 3.94 7.98
C LEU A 51 30.72 2.65 8.44
N GLU A 52 30.98 1.77 7.48
CA GLU A 52 31.86 0.62 7.60
C GLU A 52 33.35 1.05 7.58
N ASN A 53 34.11 0.56 8.55
CA ASN A 53 35.56 0.41 8.61
C ASN A 53 36.45 1.67 8.51
N ALA A 54 36.72 2.27 9.67
CA ALA A 54 37.93 3.06 9.89
C ALA A 54 39.16 2.13 10.01
N VAL A 55 39.95 2.08 8.94
CA VAL A 55 41.41 1.93 8.86
C VAL A 55 42.10 0.96 9.85
N ALA A 56 42.52 -0.18 9.30
CA ALA A 56 43.75 -0.83 9.75
C ALA A 56 44.94 0.11 9.47
N SER A 57 45.66 0.49 10.52
CA SER A 57 47.10 0.81 10.59
C SER A 57 47.41 1.73 11.77
N GLU A 58 47.75 1.15 12.93
CA GLU A 58 49.05 1.33 13.61
C GLU A 58 49.23 0.25 14.69
#